data_AF-A0A397CMX3-F1
#
_entry.id   AF-A0A397CMX3-F1
#
_cell.length_a   1.000
_cell.length_b   1.000
_cell.length_c   1.000
_cell.angle_alpha   90.00
_cell.angle_beta   90.00
_cell.angle_gamma   90.00
#
_symmetry.space_group_name_H-M   'P 1'
#
loop_
_entity.id
_entity.type
_entity.pdbx_description
1 polymer ?
#
loop_
_entity_poly.entity_id
_entity_poly.type
_entity_poly.pdbx_seq_one_letter_code
_entity_poly.pdbx_strand_id
1 'polypeptide(L)'
;MWVLVGDAYMVYSGLLVVFSILGTVVHPLFFAFHLLDVVNRSQDLKNVLKAIVYPGRSLLLLVALYILVVYIFAVVGFYFFRPDYTPERKSNPDAPLRCSTLFLCFLTTLDEGFKQNGGLGGFLVPRERGTDPLAYQRMMLMFYLLVCSYDLLYNVILIIILVNISFGLIVDTFATIRTSHKDKLDGLHDRCFICSIDGYTFDRLTARGFHFHTHMEHNMWHYLCLFVHINKKPVTEYDGMELALAMQMARFDVTFFPNHRAMALERTAAQTTGDAWRHDDGDHHPSDGTDDRPTASQFVRPTAQRMGMPGDHFHDKGGKGLSSPQLGPVSSQQNSVEKTLNDLVEHQVAMRARQNEMEALQRQLAAAQDTMMQLLTAKLTTPPMTLENEARPSRPKQFTFNDITEDQPR
;
A
#
# COMPACT_ATOMS: atom_id res chain seq x y z
N MET A 1 -5.26 -11.45 -18.16
CA MET A 1 -4.02 -10.67 -18.41
C MET A 1 -4.05 -9.31 -17.69
N TRP A 2 -5.08 -8.48 -17.86
CA TRP A 2 -5.21 -7.19 -17.14
C TRP A 2 -5.19 -7.29 -15.61
N VAL A 3 -5.80 -8.33 -15.02
CA VAL A 3 -5.78 -8.56 -13.56
C VAL A 3 -4.37 -8.86 -13.06
N LEU A 4 -3.54 -9.56 -13.85
CA LEU A 4 -2.15 -9.86 -13.49
C LEU A 4 -1.26 -8.61 -13.52
N VAL A 5 -1.52 -7.69 -14.45
CA VAL A 5 -0.78 -6.42 -14.57
C VAL A 5 -1.21 -5.42 -13.50
N GLY A 6 -2.37 -5.63 -12.86
CA GLY A 6 -2.84 -4.80 -11.75
C GLY A 6 -2.08 -5.04 -10.44
N ASP A 7 -1.45 -6.20 -10.27
CA ASP A 7 -0.69 -6.50 -9.06
C ASP A 7 0.73 -5.90 -9.15
N ALA A 8 1.01 -4.93 -8.27
CA ALA A 8 2.30 -4.26 -8.18
C ALA A 8 3.47 -5.23 -7.94
N TYR A 9 3.24 -6.35 -7.23
CA TYR A 9 4.26 -7.36 -7.02
C TYR A 9 4.64 -8.08 -8.32
N MET A 10 3.64 -8.45 -9.13
CA MET A 10 3.87 -9.09 -10.41
C MET A 10 4.53 -8.15 -11.43
N VAL A 11 4.15 -6.86 -11.43
CA VAL A 11 4.80 -5.86 -12.28
C VAL A 11 6.28 -5.71 -11.90
N TYR A 12 6.59 -5.64 -10.60
CA TYR A 12 7.96 -5.56 -10.11
C TYR A 12 8.79 -6.79 -10.49
N SER A 13 8.27 -7.99 -10.24
CA SER A 13 8.94 -9.24 -10.63
C SER A 13 9.11 -9.37 -12.15
N GLY A 14 8.11 -8.93 -12.94
CA GLY A 14 8.20 -8.87 -14.39
C GLY A 14 9.31 -7.93 -14.87
N LEU A 15 9.44 -6.75 -14.26
CA LEU A 15 10.51 -5.79 -14.57
C LEU A 15 11.91 -6.37 -14.29
N LEU A 16 12.07 -7.12 -13.20
CA LEU A 16 13.34 -7.81 -12.91
C LEU A 16 13.70 -8.83 -14.01
N VAL A 17 12.73 -9.64 -14.46
CA VAL A 17 12.94 -10.59 -15.57
C VAL A 17 13.32 -9.85 -16.86
N VAL A 18 12.65 -8.73 -17.17
CA VAL A 18 12.98 -7.90 -18.32
C VAL A 18 14.41 -7.34 -18.22
N PHE A 19 14.82 -6.83 -17.06
CA PHE A 19 16.21 -6.38 -16.86
C PHE A 19 17.23 -7.52 -16.99
N SER A 20 16.87 -8.75 -16.63
CA SER A 20 17.74 -9.91 -16.79
C SER A 20 17.96 -10.25 -18.27
N ILE A 21 16.89 -10.22 -19.08
CA ILE A 21 16.96 -10.42 -20.53
C ILE A 21 17.74 -9.28 -21.21
N LEU A 22 17.52 -8.03 -20.80
CA LEU A 22 18.28 -6.88 -21.32
C LEU A 22 19.77 -6.95 -20.92
N GLY A 23 20.08 -7.52 -19.75
CA GLY A 23 21.44 -7.75 -19.28
C GLY A 23 22.22 -8.74 -20.14
N THR A 24 21.54 -9.78 -20.66
CA THR A 24 22.16 -10.78 -21.52
C THR A 24 22.23 -10.35 -22.99
N VAL A 25 21.22 -9.64 -23.49
CA VAL A 25 21.11 -9.29 -24.92
C VAL A 25 21.75 -7.95 -25.26
N VAL A 26 21.66 -6.93 -24.39
CA VAL A 26 22.08 -5.55 -24.72
C VAL A 26 23.41 -5.18 -24.06
N HIS A 27 23.47 -5.17 -22.72
CA HIS A 27 24.69 -4.82 -21.99
C HIS A 27 24.67 -5.35 -20.55
N PRO A 28 25.79 -5.84 -19.99
CA PRO A 28 25.87 -6.34 -18.60
C PRO A 28 25.50 -5.33 -17.50
N LEU A 29 25.31 -4.05 -17.83
CA LEU A 29 24.97 -3.00 -16.84
C LEU A 29 23.59 -3.24 -16.22
N PHE A 30 22.67 -3.88 -16.93
CA PHE A 30 21.32 -4.14 -16.41
C PHE A 30 21.29 -5.11 -15.22
N PHE A 31 22.34 -5.93 -15.04
CA PHE A 31 22.47 -6.76 -13.84
C PHE A 31 22.65 -5.93 -12.56
N ALA A 32 23.19 -4.71 -12.66
CA ALA A 32 23.35 -3.84 -11.49
C ALA A 32 22.00 -3.44 -10.87
N PHE A 33 20.94 -3.30 -11.67
CA PHE A 33 19.61 -2.95 -11.16
C PHE A 33 18.98 -4.07 -10.32
N HIS A 34 19.43 -5.32 -10.45
CA HIS A 34 18.95 -6.41 -9.60
C HIS A 34 19.36 -6.22 -8.14
N LEU A 35 20.43 -5.48 -7.85
CA LEU A 35 20.82 -5.18 -6.47
C LEU A 35 19.75 -4.35 -5.74
N LEU A 36 18.91 -3.58 -6.46
CA LEU A 36 17.82 -2.81 -5.85
C LEU A 36 16.76 -3.72 -5.20
N ASP A 37 16.70 -5.00 -5.54
CA ASP A 37 15.79 -5.97 -4.90
C ASP A 37 16.09 -6.17 -3.41
N VAL A 38 17.31 -5.86 -2.95
CA VAL A 38 17.62 -5.87 -1.50
C VAL A 38 16.67 -4.98 -0.69
N VAL A 39 16.24 -3.85 -1.28
CA VAL A 39 15.29 -2.93 -0.65
C VAL A 39 13.92 -3.59 -0.49
N ASN A 40 13.48 -4.41 -1.45
CA ASN A 40 12.22 -5.12 -1.37
C ASN A 40 12.31 -6.40 -0.51
N ARG A 41 13.51 -6.87 -0.16
CA ARG A 41 13.68 -8.02 0.74
C ARG A 41 13.67 -7.63 2.22
N SER A 42 14.23 -6.47 2.57
CA SER A 42 14.30 -5.98 3.95
C SER A 42 13.09 -5.12 4.33
N GLN A 43 12.47 -5.40 5.48
CA GLN A 43 11.38 -4.57 6.01
C GLN A 43 11.86 -3.18 6.45
N ASP A 44 13.09 -3.07 6.97
CA ASP A 44 13.66 -1.80 7.41
C ASP A 44 13.93 -0.85 6.24
N LEU A 45 14.53 -1.36 5.16
CA LEU A 45 14.78 -0.58 3.95
C LEU A 45 13.47 -0.14 3.27
N LYS A 46 12.43 -0.98 3.29
CA LYS A 46 11.09 -0.58 2.85
C LYS A 46 10.54 0.57 3.67
N ASN A 47 10.73 0.55 4.98
CA ASN A 47 10.23 1.59 5.86
C ASN A 47 10.94 2.92 5.60
N VAL A 48 12.26 2.90 5.37
CA VAL A 48 13.03 4.08 4.94
C VAL A 48 12.51 4.62 3.61
N LEU A 49 12.30 3.76 2.61
CA LEU A 49 11.78 4.19 1.31
C LEU A 49 10.37 4.78 1.43
N LYS A 50 9.49 4.15 2.21
CA LYS A 50 8.13 4.65 2.48
C LYS A 50 8.16 6.03 3.12
N ALA A 51 9.11 6.32 4.01
CA ALA A 51 9.23 7.65 4.63
C ALA A 51 9.53 8.77 3.62
N ILE A 52 10.21 8.46 2.51
CA ILE A 52 10.49 9.42 1.44
C ILE A 52 9.32 9.53 0.46
N VAL A 53 8.65 8.42 0.15
CA VAL A 53 7.57 8.37 -0.85
C VAL A 53 6.21 8.83 -0.30
N TYR A 54 5.92 8.57 0.98
CA TYR A 54 4.64 8.90 1.61
C TYR A 54 4.31 10.41 1.58
N PRO A 55 5.23 11.34 1.92
CA PRO A 55 4.99 12.77 1.78
C PRO A 55 5.30 13.28 0.37
N GLY A 56 5.37 12.40 -0.63
CA GLY A 56 5.89 12.69 -1.97
C GLY A 56 5.23 13.87 -2.66
N ARG A 57 3.93 14.12 -2.43
CA ARG A 57 3.24 15.31 -2.94
C ARG A 57 3.81 16.61 -2.35
N SER A 58 4.01 16.64 -1.03
CA SER A 58 4.57 17.80 -0.34
C SER A 58 6.03 18.01 -0.73
N LEU A 59 6.80 16.92 -0.86
CA LEU A 59 8.19 16.99 -1.32
C LEU A 59 8.29 17.48 -2.77
N LEU A 60 7.42 17.02 -3.66
CA LEU A 60 7.34 17.49 -5.05
C LEU A 60 7.04 19.00 -5.10
N LEU A 61 6.08 19.48 -4.31
CA LEU A 61 5.77 20.90 -4.21
C LEU A 61 6.96 21.72 -3.69
N LEU A 62 7.72 21.17 -2.73
CA LEU A 62 8.93 21.80 -2.22
C LEU A 62 10.03 21.86 -3.29
N VAL A 63 10.23 20.80 -4.07
CA VAL A 63 11.17 20.80 -5.21
C VAL A 63 10.74 21.79 -6.29
N ALA A 64 9.43 21.90 -6.58
CA ALA A 64 8.91 22.88 -7.51
C ALA A 64 9.15 24.32 -7.01
N LEU A 65 8.95 24.58 -5.71
CA LEU A 65 9.27 25.85 -5.08
C LEU A 65 10.78 26.14 -5.16
N TYR A 66 11.62 25.14 -4.90
CA TYR A 66 13.08 25.25 -5.02
C TYR A 66 13.50 25.68 -6.43
N ILE A 67 13.00 24.98 -7.46
CA ILE A 67 13.28 25.30 -8.88
C ILE A 67 12.82 26.73 -9.22
N LEU A 68 11.64 27.14 -8.74
CA LEU A 68 11.11 28.48 -8.98
C LEU A 68 11.96 29.58 -8.33
N VAL A 69 12.40 29.38 -7.09
CA VAL A 69 13.28 30.34 -6.41
C VAL A 69 14.64 30.42 -7.11
N VAL A 70 15.25 29.29 -7.46
CA VAL A 70 16.51 29.26 -8.24
C VAL A 70 16.36 29.99 -9.58
N TYR A 71 15.22 29.81 -10.26
CA TYR A 71 14.95 30.52 -11.51
C TYR A 71 14.91 32.04 -11.33
N ILE A 72 14.29 32.55 -10.26
CA ILE A 72 14.29 33.99 -9.96
C ILE A 72 15.72 34.49 -9.75
N PHE A 73 16.54 33.77 -8.97
CA PHE A 73 17.95 34.11 -8.77
C PHE A 73 18.73 34.07 -10.09
N ALA A 74 18.48 33.08 -10.95
CA ALA A 74 19.12 32.99 -12.27
C ALA A 74 18.76 34.16 -13.19
N VAL A 75 17.52 34.64 -13.16
CA VAL A 75 17.10 35.84 -13.92
C VAL A 75 17.86 37.07 -13.42
N VAL A 76 17.93 37.27 -12.09
CA VAL A 76 18.70 38.37 -11.49
C VAL A 76 20.19 38.25 -11.84
N GLY A 77 20.75 37.03 -11.75
CA GLY A 77 22.10 36.67 -12.19
C GLY A 77 22.38 37.05 -13.64
N PHE A 78 21.46 36.72 -14.54
CA PHE A 78 21.60 36.98 -15.97
C PHE A 78 21.59 38.47 -16.32
N TYR A 79 20.79 39.29 -15.63
CA TYR A 79 20.70 40.73 -15.91
C TYR A 79 21.82 41.54 -15.24
N PHE A 80 22.17 41.23 -13.99
CA PHE A 80 23.11 42.05 -13.20
C PHE A 80 24.52 41.48 -13.14
N PHE A 81 24.68 40.16 -13.12
CA PHE A 81 25.95 39.47 -12.81
C PHE A 81 26.47 38.60 -13.95
N ARG A 82 25.97 38.78 -15.18
CA ARG A 82 26.38 38.00 -16.37
C ARG A 82 27.90 37.82 -16.54
N PRO A 83 28.76 38.84 -16.37
CA PRO A 83 30.20 38.66 -16.54
C PRO A 83 30.87 37.87 -15.40
N ASP A 84 30.22 37.74 -14.24
CA ASP A 84 30.78 37.13 -13.04
C ASP A 84 30.56 35.61 -12.99
N TYR A 85 29.64 35.07 -13.82
CA TYR A 85 29.30 33.64 -13.95
C TYR A 85 30.29 32.82 -14.80
N THR A 86 31.43 33.39 -15.21
CA THR A 86 32.43 32.70 -16.06
C THR A 86 33.83 32.77 -15.46
N PRO A 87 34.12 32.03 -14.37
CA PRO A 87 35.43 32.04 -13.73
C PRO A 87 36.55 31.52 -14.63
N GLU A 88 36.25 30.53 -15.46
CA GLU A 88 37.17 29.88 -16.39
C GLU A 88 37.76 30.87 -17.41
N ARG A 89 37.05 31.97 -17.71
CA ARG A 89 37.50 32.96 -18.68
C ARG A 89 38.64 33.84 -18.19
N LYS A 90 38.92 33.84 -16.87
CA LYS A 90 40.11 34.49 -16.31
C LYS A 90 41.39 33.73 -16.62
N SER A 91 41.35 32.40 -16.67
CA SER A 91 42.52 31.57 -16.96
C SER A 91 42.63 31.18 -18.44
N ASN A 92 41.50 31.05 -19.14
CA ASN A 92 41.45 30.71 -20.56
C ASN A 92 40.42 31.58 -21.30
N PRO A 93 40.85 32.52 -22.17
CA PRO A 93 39.94 33.41 -22.89
C PRO A 93 38.99 32.69 -23.87
N ASP A 94 39.32 31.45 -24.28
CA ASP A 94 38.54 30.62 -25.20
C ASP A 94 37.49 29.73 -24.47
N ALA A 95 37.37 29.84 -23.14
CA ALA A 95 36.41 29.07 -22.37
C ALA A 95 34.95 29.44 -22.73
N PRO A 96 34.03 28.46 -22.80
CA PRO A 96 32.63 28.69 -23.15
C PRO A 96 31.91 29.52 -22.08
N LEU A 97 31.07 30.47 -22.50
CA LEU A 97 30.28 31.29 -21.58
C LEU A 97 29.15 30.47 -20.94
N ARG A 98 29.23 30.23 -19.63
CA ARG A 98 28.23 29.53 -18.81
C ARG A 98 26.91 30.30 -18.62
N CYS A 99 26.92 31.64 -18.73
CA CYS A 99 25.72 32.47 -18.67
C CYS A 99 25.49 33.22 -20.00
N SER A 100 25.53 32.50 -21.12
CA SER A 100 25.25 33.03 -22.46
C SER A 100 23.75 33.20 -22.72
N THR A 101 22.95 32.20 -22.37
CA THR A 101 21.48 32.20 -22.42
C THR A 101 20.89 32.11 -21.02
N LEU A 102 19.65 32.57 -20.85
CA LEU A 102 18.95 32.52 -19.55
C LEU A 102 18.84 31.08 -19.03
N PHE A 103 18.52 30.13 -19.91
CA PHE A 103 18.41 28.71 -19.53
C PHE A 103 19.75 28.12 -19.09
N LEU A 104 20.85 28.44 -19.78
CA LEU A 104 22.17 27.96 -19.37
C LEU A 104 22.61 28.61 -18.05
N CYS A 105 22.27 29.88 -17.84
CA CYS A 105 22.49 30.57 -16.58
C CYS A 105 21.71 29.89 -15.44
N PHE A 106 20.42 29.56 -15.66
CA PHE A 106 19.60 28.81 -14.71
C PHE A 106 20.19 27.45 -14.35
N LEU A 107 20.60 26.65 -15.34
CA LEU A 107 21.23 25.36 -15.08
C LEU A 107 22.56 25.50 -14.33
N THR A 108 23.35 26.53 -14.66
CA THR A 108 24.62 26.81 -13.97
C THR A 108 24.36 27.24 -12.52
N THR A 109 23.41 28.14 -12.26
CA THR A 109 23.00 28.55 -10.92
C THR A 109 22.53 27.36 -10.09
N LEU A 110 21.73 26.47 -10.68
CA LEU A 110 21.23 25.26 -10.02
C LEU A 110 22.36 24.27 -9.70
N ASP A 111 23.25 24.00 -10.65
CA ASP A 111 24.34 23.02 -10.52
C ASP A 111 25.40 23.48 -9.50
N GLU A 112 25.90 24.72 -9.64
CA GLU A 112 26.90 25.28 -8.73
C GLU A 112 26.35 25.50 -7.32
N GLY A 113 25.05 25.80 -7.21
CA GLY A 113 24.36 25.97 -5.94
C GLY A 113 24.44 24.76 -5.01
N PHE A 114 24.47 23.53 -5.54
CA PHE A 114 24.61 22.32 -4.73
C PHE A 114 26.07 21.86 -4.58
N LYS A 115 26.94 22.15 -5.57
CA LYS A 115 28.33 21.67 -5.57
C LYS A 115 29.26 22.46 -4.64
N GLN A 116 29.09 23.78 -4.55
CA GLN A 116 30.05 24.66 -3.84
C GLN A 116 29.62 25.00 -2.41
N ASN A 117 29.42 23.98 -1.57
CA ASN A 117 29.02 24.15 -0.16
C ASN A 117 27.76 25.01 0.04
N GLY A 118 26.88 25.07 -0.96
CA GLY A 118 25.60 25.75 -0.84
C GLY A 118 25.59 27.25 -1.17
N GLY A 119 26.58 27.80 -1.87
CA GLY A 119 26.61 29.23 -2.25
C GLY A 119 27.09 29.44 -3.68
N LEU A 120 26.69 30.56 -4.28
CA LEU A 120 27.18 31.00 -5.60
C LEU A 120 28.50 31.79 -5.47
N GLY A 121 28.84 32.27 -4.28
CA GLY A 121 29.97 33.16 -4.01
C GLY A 121 31.33 32.50 -4.22
N GLY A 122 31.43 31.18 -4.09
CA GLY A 122 32.63 30.42 -4.46
C GLY A 122 32.86 30.37 -5.97
N PHE A 123 31.79 30.46 -6.76
CA PHE A 123 31.82 30.42 -8.22
C PHE A 123 31.90 31.83 -8.85
N LEU A 124 31.27 32.82 -8.21
CA LEU A 124 31.23 34.20 -8.68
C LEU A 124 32.61 34.86 -8.55
N VAL A 125 33.04 35.48 -9.65
CA VAL A 125 34.36 36.08 -9.72
C VAL A 125 34.36 37.55 -9.31
N PRO A 126 35.28 38.00 -8.43
CA PRO A 126 35.44 39.41 -8.14
C PRO A 126 35.90 40.20 -9.38
N ARG A 127 35.19 41.30 -9.67
CA ARG A 127 35.52 42.25 -10.75
C ARG A 127 36.82 43.01 -10.43
N GLU A 128 37.70 43.16 -11.43
CA GLU A 128 39.03 43.76 -11.25
C GLU A 128 39.01 45.29 -11.07
N ARG A 129 40.03 45.78 -10.33
CA ARG A 129 40.21 47.16 -9.87
C ARG A 129 40.44 48.12 -11.06
N GLY A 130 39.56 49.07 -11.25
CA GLY A 130 39.73 50.19 -12.19
C GLY A 130 40.73 51.23 -11.69
N THR A 131 41.22 52.09 -12.59
CA THR A 131 42.38 52.98 -12.40
C THR A 131 42.15 54.26 -11.59
N ASP A 132 40.96 54.50 -11.01
CA ASP A 132 40.65 55.74 -10.27
C ASP A 132 40.46 55.50 -8.75
N PRO A 133 41.34 55.96 -7.84
CA PRO A 133 41.41 55.40 -6.48
C PRO A 133 40.22 55.66 -5.53
N LEU A 134 39.53 56.82 -5.59
CA LEU A 134 38.61 57.26 -4.51
C LEU A 134 37.11 57.09 -4.85
N ALA A 135 36.69 57.38 -6.09
CA ALA A 135 35.31 57.17 -6.53
C ALA A 135 35.02 55.68 -6.81
N TYR A 136 36.00 54.99 -7.40
CA TYR A 136 35.93 53.55 -7.63
C TYR A 136 35.85 52.77 -6.31
N GLN A 137 36.55 53.19 -5.26
CA GLN A 137 36.53 52.46 -3.98
C GLN A 137 35.16 52.47 -3.30
N ARG A 138 34.38 53.56 -3.40
CA ARG A 138 32.99 53.60 -2.90
C ARG A 138 32.03 52.79 -3.78
N MET A 139 32.14 52.90 -5.10
CA MET A 139 31.29 52.16 -6.06
C MET A 139 31.56 50.65 -6.02
N MET A 140 32.83 50.26 -5.87
CA MET A 140 33.28 48.89 -5.71
C MET A 140 32.80 48.30 -4.37
N LEU A 141 32.84 49.06 -3.28
CA LEU A 141 32.30 48.61 -1.99
C LEU A 141 30.78 48.33 -2.11
N MET A 142 30.01 49.23 -2.73
CA MET A 142 28.57 49.03 -2.91
C MET A 142 28.27 47.81 -3.80
N PHE A 143 29.02 47.64 -4.89
CA PHE A 143 28.89 46.47 -5.77
C PHE A 143 29.28 45.17 -5.06
N TYR A 144 30.36 45.19 -4.28
CA TYR A 144 30.80 44.05 -3.49
C TYR A 144 29.75 43.66 -2.45
N LEU A 145 29.16 44.62 -1.73
CA LEU A 145 28.05 44.36 -0.81
C LEU A 145 26.82 43.81 -1.53
N LEU A 146 26.54 44.25 -2.75
CA LEU A 146 25.44 43.75 -3.57
C LEU A 146 25.68 42.31 -4.05
N VAL A 147 26.90 41.96 -4.47
CA VAL A 147 27.28 40.57 -4.80
C VAL A 147 27.24 39.67 -3.55
N CYS A 148 27.80 40.13 -2.43
CA CYS A 148 27.79 39.38 -1.17
C CYS A 148 26.37 39.17 -0.62
N SER A 149 25.50 40.18 -0.73
CA SER A 149 24.10 40.04 -0.31
C SER A 149 23.31 39.11 -1.22
N TYR A 150 23.57 39.15 -2.54
CA TYR A 150 23.00 38.19 -3.49
C TYR A 150 23.40 36.75 -3.14
N ASP A 151 24.69 36.50 -2.89
CA ASP A 151 25.19 35.18 -2.49
C ASP A 151 24.66 34.73 -1.12
N LEU A 152 24.68 35.62 -0.12
CA LEU A 152 24.16 35.33 1.21
C LEU A 152 22.67 34.99 1.17
N LEU A 153 21.88 35.76 0.42
CA LEU A 153 20.45 35.52 0.28
C LEU A 153 20.17 34.18 -0.42
N TYR A 154 20.95 33.85 -1.45
CA TYR A 154 20.87 32.55 -2.14
C TYR A 154 21.13 31.39 -1.16
N ASN A 155 22.24 31.46 -0.40
CA ASN A 155 22.62 30.43 0.57
C ASN A 155 21.57 30.28 1.68
N VAL A 156 21.14 31.38 2.30
CA VAL A 156 20.18 31.35 3.39
C VAL A 156 18.83 30.80 2.93
N ILE A 157 18.29 31.27 1.80
CA ILE A 157 16.97 30.83 1.34
C ILE A 157 17.00 29.38 0.85
N LEU A 158 17.89 29.04 -0.07
CA LEU A 158 17.82 27.75 -0.74
C LEU A 158 18.44 26.62 0.07
N ILE A 159 19.57 26.87 0.74
CA ILE A 159 20.31 25.81 1.42
C ILE A 159 19.94 25.76 2.89
N ILE A 160 19.97 26.89 3.59
CA ILE A 160 19.64 26.88 5.02
C ILE A 160 18.13 26.71 5.25
N ILE A 161 17.26 27.35 4.46
CA ILE A 161 15.82 27.26 4.70
C ILE A 161 15.21 26.07 3.92
N LEU A 162 15.26 26.05 2.59
CA LEU A 162 14.52 25.03 1.81
C LEU A 162 15.06 23.60 2.00
N VAL A 163 16.38 23.39 2.00
CA VAL A 163 16.93 22.04 2.20
C VAL A 163 16.68 21.54 3.63
N ASN A 164 16.81 22.38 4.66
CA ASN A 164 16.49 21.97 6.03
C ASN A 164 15.00 21.69 6.24
N ILE A 165 14.11 22.43 5.57
CA ILE A 165 12.67 22.10 5.54
C ILE A 165 12.45 20.74 4.87
N SER A 166 13.17 20.42 3.79
CA SER A 166 13.05 19.13 3.12
C SER A 166 13.44 17.96 4.04
N PHE A 167 14.56 18.09 4.76
CA PHE A 167 14.97 17.11 5.75
C PHE A 167 13.99 17.04 6.92
N GLY A 168 13.48 18.19 7.39
CA GLY A 168 12.46 18.25 8.44
C GLY A 168 11.20 17.47 8.08
N LEU A 169 10.70 17.61 6.85
CA LEU A 169 9.53 16.88 6.34
C LEU A 169 9.77 15.36 6.29
N ILE A 170 10.96 14.94 5.84
CA ILE A 170 11.34 13.52 5.78
C ILE A 170 11.42 12.93 7.20
N VAL A 171 12.05 13.66 8.14
CA VAL A 171 12.17 13.23 9.54
C VAL A 171 10.81 13.13 10.22
N ASP A 172 9.92 14.10 10.00
CA ASP A 172 8.55 14.08 10.54
C ASP A 172 7.74 12.90 10.00
N THR A 173 7.88 12.60 8.71
CA THR A 173 7.20 11.44 8.11
C THR A 173 7.77 10.12 8.62
N PHE A 174 9.09 10.04 8.81
CA PHE A 174 9.73 8.87 9.41
C PHE A 174 9.24 8.63 10.85
N ALA A 175 9.10 9.71 11.64
CA ALA A 175 8.56 9.65 12.99
C ALA A 175 7.09 9.16 12.99
N THR A 176 6.26 9.69 12.10
CA THR A 176 4.85 9.31 11.95
C THR A 176 4.67 7.84 11.54
N ILE A 177 5.49 7.34 10.61
CA ILE A 177 5.44 5.93 10.21
C ILE A 177 5.76 5.04 11.41
N ARG A 178 6.78 5.40 12.21
CA ARG A 178 7.17 4.64 13.39
C ARG A 178 6.07 4.63 14.47
N THR A 179 5.44 5.77 14.76
CA THR A 179 4.33 5.83 15.72
C THR A 179 3.13 5.04 15.21
N SER A 180 2.75 5.18 13.95
CA SER A 180 1.61 4.43 13.39
C SER A 180 1.80 2.91 13.42
N HIS A 181 3.03 2.42 13.24
CA HIS A 181 3.34 0.99 13.36
C HIS A 181 3.20 0.52 14.81
N LYS A 182 3.70 1.32 15.75
CA LYS A 182 3.56 1.06 17.18
C LYS A 182 2.10 1.08 17.62
N ASP A 183 1.33 2.09 17.23
CA ASP A 183 -0.08 2.24 17.62
C ASP A 183 -0.95 1.07 17.14
N LYS A 184 -0.67 0.55 15.93
CA LYS A 184 -1.35 -0.64 15.41
C LYS A 184 -1.01 -1.90 16.18
N LEU A 185 0.27 -2.06 16.55
CA LEU A 185 0.73 -3.23 17.30
C LEU A 185 0.19 -3.19 18.74
N ASP A 186 0.28 -2.04 19.38
CA ASP A 186 -0.24 -1.80 20.73
C ASP A 186 -1.78 -1.97 20.74
N GLY A 187 -2.49 -1.47 19.71
CA GLY A 187 -3.94 -1.65 19.59
C GLY A 187 -4.40 -3.11 19.48
N LEU A 188 -3.61 -3.98 18.84
CA LEU A 188 -3.89 -5.41 18.77
C LEU A 188 -3.63 -6.14 20.10
N HIS A 189 -2.69 -5.62 20.89
CA HIS A 189 -2.34 -6.19 22.19
C HIS A 189 -3.26 -5.70 23.31
N ASP A 190 -3.71 -4.45 23.25
CA ASP A 190 -4.43 -3.82 24.35
C ASP A 190 -5.95 -3.97 24.22
N ARG A 191 -6.47 -4.43 23.07
CA ARG A 191 -7.90 -4.64 22.84
C ARG A 191 -8.17 -5.97 22.15
N CYS A 192 -9.29 -6.59 22.48
CA CYS A 192 -9.71 -7.79 21.76
C CYS A 192 -10.16 -7.44 20.33
N PHE A 193 -9.61 -8.13 19.33
CA PHE A 193 -9.95 -7.93 17.91
C PHE A 193 -11.45 -8.12 17.59
N ILE A 194 -12.14 -9.02 18.30
CA ILE A 194 -13.53 -9.38 18.00
C ILE A 194 -14.53 -8.48 18.73
N CYS A 195 -14.37 -8.29 20.04
CA CYS A 195 -15.32 -7.52 20.84
C CYS A 195 -14.91 -6.06 21.09
N SER A 196 -13.70 -5.66 20.71
CA SER A 196 -13.20 -4.29 20.86
C SER A 196 -13.22 -3.78 22.32
N ILE A 197 -13.15 -4.68 23.30
CA ILE A 197 -13.02 -4.34 24.73
C ILE A 197 -11.53 -4.34 25.11
N ASP A 198 -11.12 -3.34 25.89
CA ASP A 198 -9.74 -3.19 26.35
C ASP A 198 -9.34 -4.31 27.33
N GLY A 199 -8.11 -4.80 27.22
CA GLY A 199 -7.56 -5.89 28.04
C GLY A 199 -7.56 -5.57 29.53
N TYR A 200 -7.34 -4.30 29.88
CA TYR A 200 -7.44 -3.82 31.27
C TYR A 200 -8.80 -4.15 31.92
N THR A 201 -9.89 -4.10 31.15
CA THR A 201 -11.23 -4.42 31.66
C THR A 201 -11.34 -5.91 32.01
N PHE A 202 -10.75 -6.79 31.20
CA PHE A 202 -10.74 -8.22 31.47
C PHE A 202 -9.83 -8.59 32.64
N ASP A 203 -8.64 -7.98 32.73
CA ASP A 203 -7.72 -8.23 33.84
C ASP A 203 -8.30 -7.77 35.18
N ARG A 204 -9.12 -6.71 35.18
CA ARG A 204 -9.79 -6.22 36.38
C ARG A 204 -11.03 -7.01 36.77
N LEU A 205 -11.87 -7.40 35.80
CA LEU A 205 -13.20 -7.96 36.06
C LEU A 205 -13.28 -9.48 35.95
N THR A 206 -12.27 -10.13 35.37
CA THR A 206 -12.26 -11.58 35.13
C THR A 206 -11.03 -12.22 35.77
N ALA A 207 -11.22 -13.27 36.57
CA ALA A 207 -10.12 -13.96 37.26
C ALA A 207 -9.08 -14.62 36.32
N ARG A 208 -9.45 -14.89 35.07
CA ARG A 208 -8.58 -15.55 34.07
C ARG A 208 -7.77 -14.57 33.20
N GLY A 209 -8.05 -13.27 33.29
CA GLY A 209 -7.35 -12.21 32.56
C GLY A 209 -7.59 -12.17 31.05
N PHE A 210 -6.95 -11.20 30.39
CA PHE A 210 -7.10 -10.90 28.97
C PHE A 210 -6.51 -11.96 28.04
N HIS A 211 -5.36 -12.53 28.39
CA HIS A 211 -4.70 -13.56 27.56
C HIS A 211 -5.56 -14.82 27.39
N PHE A 212 -6.32 -15.22 28.42
CA PHE A 212 -7.27 -16.33 28.31
C PHE A 212 -8.42 -15.97 27.36
N HIS A 213 -8.94 -14.75 27.44
CA HIS A 213 -10.02 -14.27 26.59
C HIS A 213 -9.64 -14.32 25.10
N THR A 214 -8.46 -13.84 24.72
CA THR A 214 -8.03 -13.82 23.30
C THR A 214 -7.70 -15.20 22.74
N HIS A 215 -7.16 -16.12 23.55
CA HIS A 215 -6.76 -17.44 23.06
C HIS A 215 -7.88 -18.49 23.10
N MET A 216 -8.79 -18.43 24.07
CA MET A 216 -9.78 -19.48 24.30
C MET A 216 -11.21 -19.05 23.98
N GLU A 217 -11.59 -17.80 24.25
CA GLU A 217 -12.95 -17.31 23.99
C GLU A 217 -13.05 -16.65 22.61
N HIS A 218 -12.21 -15.64 22.36
CA HIS A 218 -12.20 -14.82 21.15
C HIS A 218 -10.91 -15.04 20.34
N ASN A 219 -10.69 -16.28 19.93
CA ASN A 219 -9.58 -16.63 19.06
C ASN A 219 -9.95 -16.40 17.59
N MET A 220 -9.21 -15.54 16.89
CA MET A 220 -9.44 -15.18 15.49
C MET A 220 -9.50 -16.40 14.56
N TRP A 221 -8.69 -17.42 14.82
CA TRP A 221 -8.59 -18.61 13.97
C TRP A 221 -9.80 -19.53 14.12
N HIS A 222 -10.40 -19.59 15.32
CA HIS A 222 -11.61 -20.39 15.53
C HIS A 222 -12.79 -19.88 14.71
N TYR A 223 -12.91 -18.56 14.52
CA TYR A 223 -13.92 -17.98 13.63
C TYR A 223 -13.69 -18.37 12.17
N LEU A 224 -12.44 -18.36 11.70
CA LEU A 224 -12.12 -18.81 10.34
C LEU A 224 -12.46 -20.30 10.14
N CYS A 225 -12.09 -21.14 11.11
CA CYS A 225 -12.42 -22.56 11.10
C CYS A 225 -13.94 -22.80 11.11
N LEU A 226 -14.71 -22.00 11.84
CA LEU A 226 -16.17 -22.04 11.85
C LEU A 226 -16.76 -21.72 10.47
N PHE A 227 -16.26 -20.69 9.79
CA PHE A 227 -16.73 -20.36 8.43
C PHE A 227 -16.41 -21.46 7.41
N VAL A 228 -15.21 -22.06 7.51
CA VAL A 228 -14.85 -23.21 6.67
C VAL A 228 -15.72 -24.43 7.00
N HIS A 229 -16.05 -24.65 8.27
CA HIS A 229 -16.92 -25.74 8.72
C HIS A 229 -18.32 -25.61 8.14
N ILE A 230 -18.95 -24.45 8.27
CA ILE A 230 -20.29 -24.18 7.73
C ILE A 230 -20.29 -24.32 6.21
N ASN A 231 -19.28 -23.80 5.50
CA ASN A 231 -19.23 -23.91 4.03
C ASN A 231 -19.04 -25.34 3.50
N LYS A 232 -18.40 -26.23 4.28
CA LYS A 232 -18.17 -27.62 3.87
C LYS A 232 -19.28 -28.57 4.29
N LYS A 233 -19.98 -28.29 5.38
CA LYS A 233 -21.01 -29.16 5.94
C LYS A 233 -22.28 -29.09 5.08
N PRO A 234 -22.98 -30.22 4.82
CA PRO A 234 -24.22 -30.18 4.07
C PRO A 234 -25.34 -29.53 4.88
N VAL A 235 -26.21 -28.77 4.18
CA VAL A 235 -27.29 -27.97 4.79
C VAL A 235 -28.28 -28.83 5.60
N THR A 236 -28.44 -30.10 5.24
CA THR A 236 -29.33 -31.06 5.93
C THR A 236 -28.86 -31.43 7.33
N GLU A 237 -27.60 -31.20 7.66
CA GLU A 237 -26.99 -31.53 8.95
C GLU A 237 -26.74 -30.30 9.82
N TYR A 238 -27.20 -29.12 9.39
CA TYR A 238 -27.04 -27.91 10.18
C TYR A 238 -27.87 -28.00 11.46
N ASP A 239 -27.23 -27.68 12.58
CA ASP A 239 -27.95 -27.39 13.81
C ASP A 239 -28.70 -26.04 13.69
N GLY A 240 -29.67 -25.77 14.56
CA GLY A 240 -30.49 -24.56 14.52
C GLY A 240 -29.64 -23.27 14.57
N MET A 241 -28.57 -23.28 15.38
CA MET A 241 -27.63 -22.16 15.48
C MET A 241 -26.75 -22.01 14.23
N GLU A 242 -26.31 -23.13 13.65
CA GLU A 242 -25.49 -23.14 12.43
C GLU A 242 -26.31 -22.66 11.22
N LEU A 243 -27.58 -23.07 11.13
CA LEU A 243 -28.50 -22.62 10.09
C LEU A 243 -28.76 -21.12 10.20
N ALA A 244 -28.98 -20.60 11.41
CA ALA A 244 -29.16 -19.17 11.64
C ALA A 244 -27.93 -18.36 11.20
N LEU A 245 -26.73 -18.84 11.56
CA LEU A 245 -25.48 -18.21 11.15
C LEU A 245 -25.26 -18.30 9.63
N ALA A 246 -25.54 -19.46 9.02
CA ALA A 246 -25.45 -19.64 7.57
C ALA A 246 -26.40 -18.70 6.80
N MET A 247 -27.61 -18.47 7.31
CA MET A 247 -28.56 -17.50 6.75
C MET A 247 -28.04 -16.06 6.86
N GLN A 248 -27.45 -15.68 7.99
CA GLN A 248 -26.85 -14.35 8.16
C GLN A 248 -25.64 -14.13 7.24
N MET A 249 -24.78 -15.14 7.12
CA MET A 249 -23.64 -15.12 6.19
C MET A 249 -24.08 -14.99 4.73
N ALA A 250 -25.15 -15.70 4.32
CA ALA A 250 -25.72 -15.58 2.98
C ALA A 250 -26.28 -14.18 2.68
N ARG A 251 -26.67 -13.44 3.71
CA ARG A 251 -27.13 -12.04 3.61
C ARG A 251 -25.98 -11.02 3.77
N PHE A 252 -24.75 -11.48 3.93
CA PHE A 252 -23.58 -10.64 4.27
C PHE A 252 -23.80 -9.78 5.53
N ASP A 253 -24.59 -10.29 6.49
CA ASP A 253 -24.83 -9.64 7.76
C ASP A 253 -23.75 -10.03 8.78
N VAL A 254 -23.07 -9.02 9.33
CA VAL A 254 -21.95 -9.17 10.29
C VAL A 254 -22.38 -8.93 11.75
N THR A 255 -23.67 -8.72 12.01
CA THR A 255 -24.19 -8.45 13.36
C THR A 255 -24.06 -9.60 14.35
N PHE A 256 -23.77 -10.82 13.87
CA PHE A 256 -23.54 -11.98 14.73
C PHE A 256 -22.24 -11.89 15.55
N PHE A 257 -21.29 -11.05 15.15
CA PHE A 257 -20.07 -10.84 15.92
C PHE A 257 -20.39 -10.08 17.23
N PRO A 258 -19.85 -10.52 18.38
CA PRO A 258 -20.12 -9.90 19.67
C PRO A 258 -19.37 -8.57 19.78
N ASN A 259 -19.98 -7.47 19.35
CA ASN A 259 -19.39 -6.13 19.47
C ASN A 259 -19.63 -5.52 20.85
N HIS A 260 -18.56 -5.04 21.51
CA HIS A 260 -18.57 -4.47 22.86
C HIS A 260 -19.23 -5.35 23.94
N ARG A 261 -19.21 -6.67 23.75
CA ARG A 261 -19.75 -7.64 24.71
C ARG A 261 -18.92 -8.91 24.76
N ALA A 262 -18.90 -9.55 25.94
CA ALA A 262 -18.24 -10.82 26.16
C ALA A 262 -18.94 -11.59 27.28
N MET A 263 -19.13 -12.90 27.10
CA MET A 263 -19.78 -13.75 28.10
C MET A 263 -19.07 -13.71 29.46
N ALA A 264 -17.74 -13.60 29.48
CA ALA A 264 -16.95 -13.49 30.71
C ALA A 264 -17.36 -12.29 31.58
N LEU A 265 -17.67 -11.15 30.96
CA LEU A 265 -18.06 -9.92 31.67
C LEU A 265 -19.54 -9.92 32.07
N GLU A 266 -20.41 -10.48 31.22
CA GLU A 266 -21.84 -10.61 31.51
C GLU A 266 -22.08 -11.54 32.72
N ARG A 267 -21.27 -12.60 32.89
CA ARG A 267 -21.36 -13.51 34.05
C ARG A 267 -21.00 -12.82 35.37
N THR A 268 -19.96 -12.01 35.39
CA THR A 268 -19.55 -11.25 36.59
C THR A 268 -20.59 -10.19 36.98
N ALA A 269 -21.19 -9.53 35.98
CA ALA A 269 -22.27 -8.56 36.20
C ALA A 269 -23.52 -9.23 36.81
N ALA A 270 -23.88 -10.43 36.35
CA ALA A 270 -25.01 -11.17 36.90
C ALA A 270 -24.78 -11.61 38.36
N GLN A 271 -23.56 -12.02 38.72
CA GLN A 271 -23.20 -12.42 40.09
C GLN A 271 -23.25 -11.25 41.07
N THR A 272 -22.68 -10.09 40.70
CA THR A 272 -22.72 -8.89 41.55
C THR A 272 -24.14 -8.36 41.81
N THR A 273 -25.07 -8.53 40.86
CA THR A 273 -26.48 -8.21 41.11
C THR A 273 -27.24 -9.28 41.90
N GLY A 274 -26.82 -10.54 41.86
CA GLY A 274 -27.45 -11.63 42.62
C GLY A 274 -27.15 -11.59 44.11
N ASP A 275 -25.98 -11.08 44.49
CA ASP A 275 -25.57 -10.96 45.90
C ASP A 275 -26.20 -9.74 46.59
N ALA A 276 -26.64 -8.73 45.84
CA ALA A 276 -27.32 -7.54 46.38
C ALA A 276 -28.75 -7.81 46.88
N TRP A 277 -29.37 -8.92 46.46
CA TRP A 277 -30.73 -9.33 46.88
C TRP A 277 -30.74 -10.46 47.89
N ARG A 278 -29.57 -10.85 48.44
CA ARG A 278 -29.43 -12.03 49.31
C ARG A 278 -29.18 -11.73 50.79
N HIS A 279 -29.22 -10.46 51.20
CA HIS A 279 -29.11 -10.05 52.60
C HIS A 279 -30.13 -8.96 52.94
N ASP A 280 -31.39 -9.35 53.10
CA ASP A 280 -32.34 -8.61 53.95
C ASP A 280 -33.37 -9.59 54.52
N ASP A 281 -32.93 -10.44 55.44
CA ASP A 281 -33.79 -11.10 56.44
C ASP A 281 -32.98 -11.14 57.74
N GLY A 282 -33.57 -10.58 58.80
CA GLY A 282 -32.87 -10.01 59.95
C GLY A 282 -32.32 -11.00 60.98
N ASP A 283 -31.47 -10.46 61.86
CA ASP A 283 -31.61 -10.54 63.32
C ASP A 283 -30.54 -9.64 64.01
N HIS A 284 -30.95 -9.00 65.10
CA HIS A 284 -30.13 -8.09 65.91
C HIS A 284 -29.11 -8.83 66.80
N HIS A 285 -27.86 -8.35 66.87
CA HIS A 285 -27.10 -8.17 68.13
C HIS A 285 -25.81 -7.32 67.92
N PRO A 286 -25.32 -6.57 68.94
CA PRO A 286 -24.24 -5.59 68.78
C PRO A 286 -22.89 -6.04 69.37
N SER A 287 -21.79 -5.81 68.65
CA SER A 287 -20.40 -5.69 69.16
C SER A 287 -19.48 -5.41 67.97
N ASP A 288 -18.90 -4.22 67.85
CA ASP A 288 -17.58 -3.78 68.36
C ASP A 288 -16.42 -4.11 67.39
N GLY A 289 -15.53 -3.12 67.15
CA GLY A 289 -14.23 -3.33 66.51
C GLY A 289 -14.09 -2.92 65.04
N THR A 290 -13.72 -1.65 64.84
CA THR A 290 -12.84 -1.06 63.80
C THR A 290 -12.28 -1.95 62.67
N ASP A 291 -12.56 -1.57 61.41
CA ASP A 291 -11.49 -1.39 60.40
C ASP A 291 -11.98 -0.60 59.17
N ASP A 292 -11.21 0.42 58.80
CA ASP A 292 -11.47 1.38 57.73
C ASP A 292 -11.34 0.75 56.33
N ARG A 293 -12.40 0.88 55.51
CA ARG A 293 -12.30 0.77 54.05
C ARG A 293 -13.15 1.85 53.38
N PRO A 294 -12.60 2.62 52.42
CA PRO A 294 -13.30 3.77 51.86
C PRO A 294 -14.44 3.34 50.94
N THR A 295 -15.56 4.04 51.12
CA THR A 295 -16.83 3.99 50.40
C THR A 295 -16.64 3.99 48.88
N ALA A 296 -17.10 2.92 48.21
CA ALA A 296 -17.24 2.92 46.76
C ALA A 296 -18.45 3.79 46.37
N SER A 297 -18.18 4.83 45.61
CA SER A 297 -19.18 5.72 45.00
C SER A 297 -20.08 4.95 44.03
N GLN A 298 -21.36 5.32 44.05
CA GLN A 298 -22.42 4.79 43.19
C GLN A 298 -22.05 4.82 41.71
N PHE A 299 -22.20 3.67 41.05
CA PHE A 299 -22.08 3.55 39.59
C PHE A 299 -23.32 4.16 38.93
N VAL A 300 -23.21 5.40 38.48
CA VAL A 300 -24.20 6.03 37.59
C VAL A 300 -24.07 5.38 36.21
N ARG A 301 -25.15 4.77 35.71
CA ARG A 301 -25.26 4.31 34.31
C ARG A 301 -25.02 5.50 33.38
N PRO A 302 -24.08 5.47 32.43
CA PRO A 302 -24.02 6.48 31.40
C PRO A 302 -25.16 6.23 30.39
N THR A 303 -26.19 7.05 30.47
CA THR A 303 -27.13 7.29 29.37
C THR A 303 -26.32 7.73 28.14
N ALA A 304 -26.61 7.09 27.00
CA ALA A 304 -26.02 7.43 25.71
C ALA A 304 -26.37 8.87 25.32
N GLN A 305 -25.49 9.82 25.65
CA GLN A 305 -25.56 11.18 25.15
C GLN A 305 -24.77 11.25 23.85
N ARG A 306 -25.53 11.30 22.75
CA ARG A 306 -25.05 11.51 21.38
C ARG A 306 -24.34 12.87 21.32
N MET A 307 -23.00 12.88 21.28
CA MET A 307 -22.25 14.07 20.88
C MET A 307 -22.45 14.29 19.38
N GLY A 308 -23.11 15.39 19.04
CA GLY A 308 -23.28 15.86 17.68
C GLY A 308 -22.01 16.51 17.13
N MET A 309 -21.89 16.46 15.81
CA MET A 309 -21.08 17.35 14.98
C MET A 309 -22.03 17.95 13.91
N PRO A 310 -21.71 19.15 13.36
CA PRO A 310 -22.69 20.19 13.07
C PRO A 310 -23.51 19.93 11.80
N GLY A 311 -24.71 20.52 11.80
CA GLY A 311 -25.81 20.13 10.94
C GLY A 311 -25.81 20.69 9.52
N ASP A 312 -26.65 20.03 8.72
CA ASP A 312 -27.26 20.60 7.54
C ASP A 312 -28.79 20.51 7.71
N HIS A 313 -29.43 21.64 7.49
CA HIS A 313 -30.88 21.85 7.58
C HIS A 313 -31.64 20.95 6.61
N PHE A 314 -32.65 20.20 7.08
CA PHE A 314 -33.83 19.94 6.27
C PHE A 314 -35.10 19.75 7.10
N HIS A 315 -36.17 20.36 6.59
CA HIS A 315 -37.45 20.62 7.23
C HIS A 315 -38.28 19.37 7.55
N ASP A 316 -38.93 19.42 8.71
CA ASP A 316 -40.06 18.60 9.11
C ASP A 316 -41.33 18.98 8.31
N LYS A 317 -42.07 17.95 7.87
CA LYS A 317 -43.51 18.01 7.56
C LYS A 317 -44.16 16.65 7.89
N GLY A 318 -44.65 16.53 9.11
CA GLY A 318 -46.02 16.19 9.50
C GLY A 318 -46.79 15.09 8.74
N GLY A 319 -47.41 14.19 9.52
CA GLY A 319 -48.71 13.64 9.13
C GLY A 319 -49.07 12.25 9.65
N LYS A 320 -50.03 12.27 10.61
CA LYS A 320 -51.14 11.32 10.82
C LYS A 320 -50.83 9.99 11.53
N GLY A 321 -51.44 9.88 12.71
CA GLY A 321 -51.69 8.59 13.36
C GLY A 321 -52.71 7.75 12.58
N LEU A 322 -52.54 6.44 12.69
CA LEU A 322 -53.58 5.47 12.44
C LEU A 322 -53.37 4.25 13.34
N SER A 323 -54.49 3.77 13.86
CA SER A 323 -54.74 2.76 14.88
C SER A 323 -54.12 1.38 14.65
N SER A 324 -53.91 0.68 15.77
CA SER A 324 -53.55 -0.74 15.92
C SER A 324 -54.36 -1.69 15.02
N PRO A 325 -53.75 -2.76 14.47
CA PRO A 325 -54.49 -3.89 13.94
C PRO A 325 -54.60 -5.04 14.96
N GLN A 326 -55.82 -5.56 15.07
CA GLN A 326 -56.21 -6.77 15.77
C GLN A 326 -55.49 -8.03 15.27
N LEU A 327 -55.37 -9.01 16.18
CA LEU A 327 -55.03 -10.39 15.91
C LEU A 327 -55.97 -11.03 14.86
N GLY A 328 -55.37 -11.59 13.80
CA GLY A 328 -55.99 -12.55 12.87
C GLY A 328 -55.27 -13.91 12.91
N PRO A 329 -55.86 -15.00 12.39
CA PRO A 329 -55.47 -16.37 12.72
C PRO A 329 -54.14 -16.81 12.09
N VAL A 330 -53.36 -17.56 12.87
CA VAL A 330 -51.94 -17.96 12.68
C VAL A 330 -51.67 -18.85 11.45
N SER A 331 -52.68 -19.36 10.75
CA SER A 331 -52.51 -20.39 9.70
C SER A 331 -52.06 -19.87 8.33
N SER A 332 -52.34 -18.61 7.98
CA SER A 332 -51.96 -18.06 6.65
C SER A 332 -50.49 -17.65 6.57
N GLN A 333 -49.86 -17.36 7.71
CA GLN A 333 -48.48 -16.86 7.78
C GLN A 333 -47.46 -18.00 7.76
N GLN A 334 -47.79 -19.17 8.34
CA GLN A 334 -46.97 -20.39 8.25
C GLN A 334 -46.86 -20.91 6.81
N ASN A 335 -47.98 -20.95 6.06
CA ASN A 335 -47.99 -21.39 4.66
C ASN A 335 -47.17 -20.46 3.73
N SER A 336 -47.04 -19.18 4.08
CA SER A 336 -46.21 -18.23 3.31
C SER A 336 -44.72 -18.42 3.56
N VAL A 337 -44.34 -18.82 4.78
CA VAL A 337 -42.94 -19.08 5.17
C VAL A 337 -42.46 -20.43 4.62
N GLU A 338 -43.29 -21.48 4.67
CA GLU A 338 -42.96 -22.76 4.03
C GLU A 338 -42.82 -22.63 2.51
N LYS A 339 -43.68 -21.84 1.86
CA LYS A 339 -43.60 -21.61 0.43
C LYS A 339 -42.30 -20.89 0.04
N THR A 340 -41.91 -19.86 0.80
CA THR A 340 -40.65 -19.13 0.57
C THR A 340 -39.42 -19.97 0.89
N LEU A 341 -39.51 -20.89 1.85
CA LEU A 341 -38.43 -21.83 2.18
C LEU A 341 -38.25 -22.87 1.06
N ASN A 342 -39.34 -23.43 0.54
CA ASN A 342 -39.29 -24.38 -0.58
C ASN A 342 -38.74 -23.74 -1.85
N ASP A 343 -39.17 -22.51 -2.19
CA ASP A 343 -38.64 -21.78 -3.35
C ASP A 343 -37.13 -21.53 -3.22
N LEU A 344 -36.63 -21.26 -2.01
CA LEU A 344 -35.19 -21.03 -1.77
C LEU A 344 -34.37 -22.33 -1.86
N VAL A 345 -34.92 -23.44 -1.39
CA VAL A 345 -34.30 -24.77 -1.49
C VAL A 345 -34.23 -25.22 -2.95
N GLU A 346 -35.31 -25.05 -3.72
CA GLU A 346 -35.30 -25.35 -5.16
C GLU A 346 -34.27 -24.49 -5.91
N HIS A 347 -34.16 -23.20 -5.57
CA HIS A 347 -33.16 -22.33 -6.17
C HIS A 347 -31.72 -22.76 -5.82
N GLN A 348 -31.47 -23.22 -4.59
CA GLN A 348 -30.15 -23.75 -4.19
C GLN A 348 -29.81 -25.07 -4.90
N VAL A 349 -30.78 -25.98 -5.07
CA VAL A 349 -30.59 -27.24 -5.80
C VAL A 349 -30.30 -26.98 -7.27
N ALA A 350 -31.02 -26.06 -7.90
CA ALA A 350 -30.80 -25.66 -9.28
C ALA A 350 -29.40 -25.03 -9.51
N MET A 351 -28.94 -24.20 -8.57
CA MET A 351 -27.60 -23.60 -8.62
C MET A 351 -26.50 -24.66 -8.50
N ARG A 352 -26.67 -25.65 -7.61
CA ARG A 352 -25.72 -26.76 -7.46
C ARG A 352 -25.68 -27.66 -8.70
N ALA A 353 -26.82 -27.91 -9.34
CA ALA A 353 -26.87 -28.66 -10.60
C ALA A 353 -26.05 -27.96 -11.70
N ARG A 354 -26.21 -26.64 -11.86
CA ARG A 354 -25.41 -25.83 -12.81
C ARG A 354 -23.92 -25.82 -12.48
N GLN A 355 -23.59 -25.82 -11.20
CA GLN A 355 -22.19 -25.86 -10.75
C GLN A 355 -21.54 -27.20 -11.09
N ASN A 356 -22.25 -28.31 -10.89
CA ASN A 356 -21.79 -29.65 -11.29
C ASN A 356 -21.66 -29.80 -12.81
N GLU A 357 -22.57 -29.22 -13.59
CA GLU A 357 -22.48 -29.19 -15.06
C GLU A 357 -21.26 -28.38 -15.54
N MET A 358 -20.99 -27.22 -14.93
CA MET A 358 -19.78 -26.43 -15.22
C MET A 358 -18.50 -27.19 -14.86
N GLU A 359 -18.47 -27.90 -13.72
CA GLU A 359 -17.32 -28.74 -13.36
C GLU A 359 -17.10 -29.88 -14.36
N ALA A 360 -18.18 -30.51 -14.85
CA ALA A 360 -18.09 -31.55 -15.87
C ALA A 360 -17.55 -31.00 -17.20
N LEU A 361 -18.02 -29.83 -17.64
CA LEU A 361 -17.49 -29.10 -18.80
C LEU A 361 -16.01 -28.75 -18.62
N GLN A 362 -15.61 -28.29 -17.43
CA GLN A 362 -14.22 -27.94 -17.15
C GLN A 362 -13.30 -29.17 -17.16
N ARG A 363 -13.77 -30.34 -16.69
CA ARG A 363 -13.05 -31.61 -16.80
C ARG A 363 -12.93 -32.07 -18.26
N GLN A 364 -13.97 -31.92 -19.07
CA GLN A 364 -13.92 -32.21 -20.51
C GLN A 364 -12.94 -31.28 -21.24
N LEU A 365 -12.92 -29.99 -20.90
CA LEU A 365 -11.98 -29.02 -21.48
C LEU A 365 -10.54 -29.36 -21.12
N ALA A 366 -10.27 -29.75 -19.87
CA ALA A 366 -8.93 -30.18 -19.44
C ALA A 366 -8.46 -31.44 -20.19
N ALA A 367 -9.33 -32.44 -20.34
CA ALA A 367 -9.01 -33.64 -21.13
C ALA A 367 -8.78 -33.34 -22.63
N ALA A 368 -9.54 -32.39 -23.19
CA ALA A 368 -9.32 -31.90 -24.56
C ALA A 368 -7.99 -31.14 -24.71
N GLN A 369 -7.60 -30.35 -23.70
CA GLN A 369 -6.29 -29.68 -23.68
C GLN A 369 -5.14 -30.67 -23.60
N ASP A 370 -5.24 -31.71 -22.77
CA ASP A 370 -4.22 -32.75 -22.65
C ASP A 370 -4.06 -33.56 -23.94
N THR A 371 -5.16 -33.93 -24.59
CA THR A 371 -5.12 -34.62 -25.89
C THR A 371 -4.55 -33.73 -27.00
N MET A 372 -4.85 -32.43 -27.01
CA MET A 372 -4.23 -31.47 -27.93
C MET A 372 -2.73 -31.31 -27.68
N MET A 373 -2.31 -31.28 -26.41
CA MET A 373 -0.89 -31.24 -26.00
C MET A 373 -0.14 -32.50 -26.46
N GLN A 374 -0.76 -33.68 -26.36
CA GLN A 374 -0.23 -34.95 -26.86
C GLN A 374 -0.09 -34.99 -28.39
N LEU A 375 -1.07 -34.46 -29.13
CA LEU A 375 -0.98 -34.34 -30.59
C LEU A 375 0.12 -33.36 -31.03
N LEU A 376 0.29 -32.25 -30.32
CA LEU A 376 1.37 -31.29 -30.53
C LEU A 376 2.75 -31.92 -30.26
N THR A 377 2.90 -32.66 -29.15
CA THR A 377 4.15 -33.37 -28.84
C THR A 377 4.44 -34.53 -29.82
N ALA A 378 3.42 -35.24 -30.31
CA ALA A 378 3.58 -36.24 -31.36
C ALA A 378 4.00 -35.62 -32.70
N LYS A 379 3.49 -34.44 -33.04
CA LYS A 379 3.90 -33.68 -34.23
C LYS A 379 5.30 -33.07 -34.12
N LEU A 380 5.76 -32.71 -32.92
CA LEU A 380 7.12 -32.21 -32.69
C LEU A 380 8.17 -33.33 -32.61
N THR A 381 7.78 -34.59 -32.43
CA THR A 381 8.71 -35.73 -32.31
C THR A 381 8.87 -36.54 -33.61
N THR A 382 8.18 -36.18 -34.70
CA THR A 382 8.47 -36.74 -36.03
C THR A 382 9.69 -36.06 -36.66
N PRO A 383 10.79 -36.78 -36.97
CA PRO A 383 11.94 -36.22 -37.70
C PRO A 383 11.55 -35.87 -39.15
N PRO A 384 12.27 -34.95 -39.83
CA PRO A 384 11.92 -34.53 -41.18
C PRO A 384 12.03 -35.71 -42.16
N MET A 385 10.96 -35.93 -42.93
CA MET A 385 10.96 -36.87 -44.05
C MET A 385 12.05 -36.48 -45.06
N THR A 386 12.96 -37.41 -45.33
CA THR A 386 13.85 -37.40 -46.49
C THR A 386 13.02 -37.56 -47.76
N LEU A 387 13.10 -36.59 -48.66
CA LEU A 387 12.60 -36.71 -50.03
C LEU A 387 13.52 -37.64 -50.82
N GLU A 388 13.07 -38.88 -51.07
CA GLU A 388 13.61 -39.76 -52.09
C GLU A 388 13.22 -39.22 -53.48
N ASN A 389 14.23 -38.90 -54.29
CA ASN A 389 14.07 -38.54 -55.69
C ASN A 389 13.94 -39.82 -56.54
N GLU A 390 12.74 -40.08 -57.05
CA GLU A 390 12.54 -41.02 -58.14
C GLU A 390 13.10 -40.49 -59.48
N ALA A 391 13.60 -41.43 -60.26
CA ALA A 391 14.41 -41.26 -61.46
C ALA A 391 13.64 -40.76 -62.71
N ARG A 392 14.36 -40.05 -63.58
CA ARG A 392 13.99 -39.73 -64.98
C ARG A 392 14.66 -40.75 -65.93
N PRO A 393 13.97 -41.35 -66.92
CA PRO A 393 14.60 -42.33 -67.83
C PRO A 393 14.99 -41.78 -69.23
N SER A 394 15.91 -42.52 -69.87
CA SER A 394 16.36 -42.55 -71.31
C SER A 394 17.49 -41.58 -71.76
N ARG A 395 18.76 -42.02 -71.92
CA ARG A 395 19.51 -42.74 -73.02
C ARG A 395 20.04 -41.80 -74.16
N PRO A 396 21.09 -42.16 -74.95
CA PRO A 396 22.32 -42.94 -74.72
C PRO A 396 23.62 -42.39 -75.41
N LYS A 397 24.77 -43.08 -75.16
CA LYS A 397 25.99 -43.35 -75.98
C LYS A 397 27.29 -42.94 -75.28
N GLN A 398 28.05 -43.84 -74.62
CA GLN A 398 28.92 -44.96 -75.09
C GLN A 398 30.36 -44.51 -75.40
N PHE A 399 31.30 -45.32 -74.92
CA PHE A 399 32.73 -45.48 -75.26
C PHE A 399 33.79 -44.82 -74.40
N THR A 400 34.47 -45.68 -73.64
CA THR A 400 35.82 -45.60 -73.10
C THR A 400 36.87 -45.82 -74.19
N PHE A 401 37.99 -45.08 -74.20
CA PHE A 401 39.31 -45.64 -74.50
C PHE A 401 40.47 -44.76 -73.99
N ASN A 402 41.45 -45.48 -73.45
CA ASN A 402 42.79 -45.21 -72.90
C ASN A 402 43.66 -44.04 -73.42
N ASP A 403 44.49 -43.58 -72.47
CA ASP A 403 45.96 -43.40 -72.52
C ASP A 403 46.66 -42.27 -73.31
N ILE A 404 47.74 -41.81 -72.64
CA ILE A 404 49.02 -41.27 -73.15
C ILE A 404 49.15 -39.74 -73.33
N THR A 405 49.83 -39.19 -72.31
CA THR A 405 50.96 -38.23 -72.29
C THR A 405 50.94 -36.89 -73.02
N GLU A 406 51.76 -36.03 -72.42
CA GLU A 406 52.59 -34.96 -72.98
C GLU A 406 52.13 -33.51 -72.77
N ASP A 407 52.97 -32.88 -71.95
CA ASP A 407 53.55 -31.56 -72.12
C ASP A 407 52.75 -30.29 -71.76
N GLN A 408 53.26 -29.66 -70.70
CA GLN A 408 53.45 -28.21 -70.55
C GLN A 408 54.08 -27.59 -71.84
N PRO A 409 54.19 -26.25 -72.03
CA PRO A 409 54.03 -25.15 -71.07
C PRO A 409 53.30 -23.88 -71.60
N ARG A 410 52.80 -23.05 -70.68
CA ARG A 410 53.24 -21.67 -70.37
C ARG A 410 52.18 -20.91 -69.59
#